data_AF-A0A5E4K2Z0-F1
#
_entry.id   AF-A0A5E4K2Z0-F1
#
_cell.length_a   1.000
_cell.length_b   1.000
_cell.length_c   1.000
_cell.angle_alpha   90.00
_cell.angle_beta   90.00
_cell.angle_gamma   90.00
#
_symmetry.space_group_name_H-M   'P 1'
#
loop_
_entity.id
_entity.type
_entity.pdbx_description
1 polymer ?
#
loop_
_entity_poly.entity_id
_entity_poly.type
_entity_poly.pdbx_seq_one_letter_code
_entity_poly.pdbx_strand_id
1 'polypeptide(L)'
;MSDKKRGGGERLGKIKGFSIQFLPYSEIKGLDSDERIKKILGIVLSNNILILQGKLTSNEETRLIGDTMAMIGHIKEFRGIELAVISEGGGESILGKMTRGIANALAGGDFSAITIIGPATIVKEMKRNPKKIELLLNR
;
A
#
# COMPACT_ATOMS: atom_id res chain seq x y z
N MET A 1 -41.31 -3.33 34.79
CA MET A 1 -41.18 -2.04 34.08
C MET A 1 -39.80 -1.49 34.42
N SER A 2 -38.83 -1.72 33.53
CA SER A 2 -38.28 -0.71 32.58
C SER A 2 -37.15 0.07 33.28
N ASP A 3 -35.89 0.16 32.84
CA ASP A 3 -35.33 0.11 31.50
C ASP A 3 -33.88 -0.41 31.49
N LYS A 4 -33.61 -1.32 30.55
CA LYS A 4 -32.29 -1.84 30.22
C LYS A 4 -31.61 -0.84 29.28
N LYS A 5 -30.66 -0.04 29.80
CA LYS A 5 -29.77 0.82 28.99
C LYS A 5 -29.00 -0.06 28.01
N ARG A 6 -29.47 -0.13 26.76
CA ARG A 6 -28.78 -0.75 25.62
C ARG A 6 -27.65 0.18 25.18
N GLY A 7 -26.46 -0.39 25.11
CA GLY A 7 -25.21 0.30 24.80
C GLY A 7 -25.26 1.05 23.47
N GLY A 8 -24.57 2.19 23.47
CA GLY A 8 -24.29 2.95 22.27
C GLY A 8 -23.39 2.12 21.35
N GLY A 9 -23.98 1.53 20.32
CA GLY A 9 -23.22 1.06 19.17
C GLY A 9 -22.64 2.28 18.46
N GLU A 10 -21.32 2.43 18.53
CA GLU A 10 -20.60 3.40 17.71
C GLU A 10 -20.99 3.16 16.25
N ARG A 11 -21.63 4.16 15.63
CA ARG A 11 -21.96 4.12 14.21
C ARG A 11 -20.66 4.03 13.44
N LEU A 12 -20.37 2.84 12.89
CA LEU A 12 -19.33 2.65 11.89
C LEU A 12 -19.56 3.71 10.80
N GLY A 13 -18.68 4.71 10.75
CA GLY A 13 -18.72 5.73 9.71
C GLY A 13 -18.75 5.04 8.35
N LYS A 14 -19.56 5.55 7.42
CA LYS A 14 -19.65 5.00 6.06
C LYS A 14 -18.25 5.06 5.41
N ILE A 15 -17.53 3.94 5.41
CA ILE A 15 -16.31 3.79 4.62
C ILE A 15 -16.79 3.69 3.16
N LYS A 16 -16.47 4.70 2.34
CA LYS A 16 -16.64 4.58 0.88
C LYS A 16 -15.87 3.34 0.42
N GLY A 17 -16.51 2.49 -0.39
CA GLY A 17 -15.88 1.26 -0.87
C GLY A 17 -14.47 1.54 -1.43
N PHE A 18 -13.53 0.65 -1.14
CA PHE A 18 -12.18 0.67 -1.70
C PHE A 18 -11.99 -0.63 -2.48
N SER A 19 -11.20 -0.57 -3.55
CA SER A 19 -10.78 -1.78 -4.26
C SER A 19 -9.31 -2.08 -3.97
N ILE A 20 -8.96 -3.36 -4.04
CA ILE A 20 -7.56 -3.79 -3.97
C ILE A 20 -7.14 -4.11 -5.39
N GLN A 21 -6.11 -3.42 -5.88
CA GLN A 21 -5.54 -3.64 -7.20
C GLN A 21 -4.14 -4.23 -7.06
N PHE A 22 -3.90 -5.34 -7.76
CA PHE A 22 -2.57 -5.94 -7.84
C PHE A 22 -1.88 -5.47 -9.13
N LEU A 23 -0.64 -5.00 -9.01
CA LEU A 23 0.19 -4.55 -10.12
C LEU A 23 1.43 -5.45 -10.24
N PRO A 24 1.44 -6.41 -11.19
CA PRO A 24 2.55 -7.33 -11.38
C PRO A 24 3.78 -6.62 -11.96
N TYR A 25 4.95 -7.22 -11.76
CA TYR A 25 6.21 -6.62 -12.20
C TYR A 25 6.28 -6.42 -13.73
N SER A 26 5.65 -7.30 -14.51
CA SER A 26 5.59 -7.20 -15.97
C SER A 26 5.01 -5.87 -16.46
N GLU A 27 4.09 -5.28 -15.70
CA GLU A 27 3.43 -4.02 -16.04
C GLU A 27 4.23 -2.77 -15.69
N ILE A 28 5.31 -2.91 -14.92
CA ILE A 28 6.17 -1.80 -14.47
C ILE A 28 7.60 -1.94 -14.98
N LYS A 29 8.02 -3.13 -15.43
CA LYS A 29 9.39 -3.44 -15.86
C LYS A 29 9.92 -2.45 -16.90
N GLY A 30 9.09 -2.09 -17.88
CA GLY A 30 9.45 -1.18 -18.97
C GLY A 30 9.26 0.31 -18.66
N LEU A 31 8.68 0.65 -17.51
CA LEU A 31 8.42 2.03 -17.12
C LEU A 31 9.64 2.63 -16.44
N ASP A 32 9.94 3.88 -16.75
CA ASP A 32 10.90 4.66 -15.96
C ASP A 32 10.31 5.06 -14.60
N SER A 33 11.14 5.64 -13.72
CA SER A 33 10.70 6.01 -12.37
C SER A 33 9.55 7.03 -12.36
N ASP A 34 9.50 7.96 -13.31
CA ASP A 34 8.43 8.96 -13.38
C ASP A 34 7.12 8.36 -13.87
N GLU A 35 7.19 7.49 -14.87
CA GLU A 35 6.04 6.74 -15.38
C GLU A 35 5.46 5.80 -14.32
N ARG A 36 6.31 5.13 -13.54
CA ARG A 36 5.90 4.29 -12.41
C ARG A 36 5.16 5.10 -11.36
N ILE A 37 5.71 6.24 -10.96
CA ILE A 37 5.09 7.12 -9.97
C ILE A 37 3.74 7.62 -10.45
N LYS A 38 3.65 8.09 -11.71
CA LYS A 38 2.37 8.51 -12.31
C LYS A 38 1.34 7.39 -12.32
N LYS A 39 1.74 6.17 -12.68
CA LYS A 39 0.85 4.99 -12.68
C LYS A 39 0.34 4.68 -11.27
N ILE A 40 1.22 4.70 -10.27
CA ILE A 40 0.87 4.46 -8.86
C ILE A 40 -0.11 5.53 -8.36
N LEU A 41 0.20 6.81 -8.57
CA LEU A 41 -0.64 7.92 -8.13
C LEU A 41 -2.03 7.85 -8.78
N GLY A 42 -2.13 7.55 -10.08
CA GLY A 42 -3.42 7.40 -10.76
C GLY A 42 -4.32 6.33 -10.14
N ILE A 43 -3.73 5.23 -9.68
CA ILE A 43 -4.45 4.15 -9.00
C ILE A 43 -4.90 4.58 -7.60
N VAL A 44 -3.97 5.11 -6.79
CA VAL A 44 -4.20 5.38 -5.36
C VAL A 44 -5.14 6.57 -5.15
N LEU A 45 -5.12 7.57 -6.04
CA LEU A 45 -6.06 8.70 -6.03
C LEU A 45 -7.52 8.28 -6.22
N SER A 46 -7.76 7.11 -6.84
CA SER A 46 -9.09 6.54 -7.04
C SER A 46 -9.61 5.76 -5.81
N ASN A 47 -9.07 6.03 -4.61
CA ASN A 47 -9.40 5.39 -3.35
C ASN A 47 -9.14 3.86 -3.34
N ASN A 48 -8.09 3.43 -4.04
CA ASN A 48 -7.69 2.03 -4.17
C ASN A 48 -6.45 1.73 -3.31
N ILE A 49 -6.39 0.51 -2.77
CA ILE A 49 -5.17 -0.05 -2.21
C ILE A 49 -4.44 -0.76 -3.36
N LEU A 50 -3.22 -0.32 -3.66
CA LEU A 50 -2.35 -0.92 -4.65
C LEU A 50 -1.39 -1.90 -3.96
N ILE A 51 -1.31 -3.11 -4.49
CA ILE A 51 -0.30 -4.12 -4.14
C ILE A 51 0.64 -4.24 -5.34
N LEU A 52 1.85 -3.73 -5.17
CA LEU A 52 2.91 -3.74 -6.17
C LEU A 52 3.83 -4.95 -5.94
N GLN A 53 4.10 -5.71 -7.00
CA GLN A 53 5.14 -6.73 -6.94
C GLN A 53 6.53 -6.08 -7.01
N GLY A 54 7.36 -6.34 -6.01
CA GLY A 54 8.67 -5.72 -5.84
C GLY A 54 8.65 -4.53 -4.88
N LYS A 55 9.79 -3.84 -4.82
CA LYS A 55 9.99 -2.62 -4.02
C LYS A 55 10.24 -1.41 -4.91
N LEU A 56 9.78 -0.26 -4.45
CA LEU A 56 10.22 1.02 -4.99
C LEU A 56 11.66 1.28 -4.55
N THR A 57 12.43 1.95 -5.39
CA THR A 57 13.72 2.51 -4.98
C THR A 57 13.50 3.65 -4.00
N SER A 58 14.48 3.94 -3.14
CA SER A 58 14.36 5.04 -2.16
C SER A 58 14.09 6.41 -2.81
N ASN A 59 14.59 6.62 -4.03
CA ASN A 59 14.31 7.82 -4.82
C ASN A 59 12.86 7.86 -5.29
N GLU A 60 12.32 6.74 -5.77
CA GLU A 60 10.91 6.63 -6.17
C GLU A 60 9.98 6.81 -4.99
N GLU A 61 10.28 6.23 -3.83
CA GLU A 61 9.50 6.43 -2.60
C GLU A 61 9.48 7.90 -2.19
N THR A 62 10.64 8.54 -2.17
CA THR A 62 10.76 9.96 -1.79
C THR A 62 9.98 10.86 -2.75
N ARG A 63 10.11 10.62 -4.06
CA ARG A 63 9.38 11.38 -5.08
C ARG A 63 7.87 11.12 -5.00
N LEU A 64 7.44 9.87 -4.84
CA LEU A 64 6.03 9.53 -4.68
C LEU A 64 5.40 10.22 -3.46
N ILE A 65 6.10 10.24 -2.33
CA ILE A 65 5.67 10.97 -1.13
C ILE A 65 5.65 12.48 -1.38
N GLY A 66 6.70 13.03 -2.00
CA GLY A 66 6.79 14.45 -2.33
C GLY A 66 5.63 14.92 -3.22
N ASP A 67 5.39 14.22 -4.32
CA ASP A 67 4.31 14.50 -5.27
C ASP A 67 2.94 14.36 -4.57
N THR A 68 2.79 13.36 -3.71
CA THR A 68 1.59 13.19 -2.90
C THR A 68 1.35 14.40 -2.01
N MET A 69 2.37 14.88 -1.28
CA MET A 69 2.24 16.03 -0.38
C MET A 69 1.86 17.30 -1.16
N ALA A 70 2.42 17.49 -2.35
CA ALA A 70 2.07 18.62 -3.22
C ALA A 70 0.61 18.60 -3.69
N MET A 71 -0.03 17.43 -3.76
CA MET A 71 -1.44 17.29 -4.14
C MET A 71 -2.43 17.43 -2.96
N ILE A 72 -1.96 17.35 -1.72
CA ILE A 72 -2.82 17.49 -0.54
C ILE A 72 -3.43 18.88 -0.52
N GLY A 73 -4.74 18.96 -0.30
CA GLY A 73 -5.51 20.22 -0.31
C GLY A 73 -6.04 20.60 -1.69
N HIS A 74 -5.51 20.05 -2.77
CA HIS A 74 -6.04 20.23 -4.14
C HIS A 74 -7.04 19.15 -4.53
N ILE A 75 -6.94 17.96 -3.93
CA ILE A 75 -7.84 16.83 -4.20
C ILE A 75 -8.75 16.60 -3.00
N LYS A 76 -10.07 16.70 -3.22
CA LYS A 76 -11.08 16.55 -2.17
C LYS A 76 -11.00 15.15 -1.53
N GLU A 77 -11.04 15.08 -0.21
CA GLU A 77 -10.97 13.84 0.59
C GLU A 77 -9.62 13.08 0.55
N PHE A 78 -8.64 13.53 -0.26
CA PHE A 78 -7.31 12.93 -0.29
C PHE A 78 -6.42 13.51 0.82
N ARG A 79 -5.96 12.65 1.72
CA ARG A 79 -5.11 13.03 2.88
C ARG A 79 -3.66 12.55 2.75
N GLY A 80 -3.28 12.10 1.57
CA GLY A 80 -1.97 11.51 1.28
C GLY A 80 -1.99 9.98 1.21
N ILE A 81 -0.81 9.39 1.05
CA ILE A 81 -0.59 7.96 0.89
C ILE A 81 0.25 7.41 2.05
N GLU A 82 0.19 6.10 2.24
CA GLU A 82 1.09 5.34 3.11
C GLU A 82 1.68 4.17 2.33
N LEU A 83 2.93 3.83 2.63
CA LEU A 83 3.64 2.69 2.05
C LEU A 83 3.94 1.65 3.13
N ALA A 84 3.85 0.37 2.76
CA ALA A 84 4.33 -0.74 3.58
C ALA A 84 5.01 -1.78 2.68
N VAL A 85 6.29 -2.04 2.92
CA VAL A 85 7.04 -3.07 2.20
C VAL A 85 7.02 -4.35 3.05
N ILE A 86 6.57 -5.45 2.44
CA ILE A 86 6.61 -6.79 3.01
C ILE A 86 7.67 -7.55 2.22
N SER A 87 8.72 -8.00 2.89
CA SER A 87 9.78 -8.82 2.32
C SER A 87 10.09 -9.98 3.26
N GLU A 88 10.43 -11.14 2.72
CA GLU A 88 10.93 -12.27 3.51
C GLU A 88 12.30 -11.92 4.13
N GLY A 89 12.30 -11.41 5.36
CA GLY A 89 13.51 -10.94 6.03
C GLY A 89 13.52 -11.28 7.51
N GLY A 90 13.83 -12.53 7.84
CA GLY A 90 13.97 -12.95 9.23
C GLY A 90 14.68 -14.29 9.38
N GLY A 91 16.00 -14.35 9.10
CA GLY A 91 16.82 -15.52 9.45
C GLY A 91 18.04 -15.85 8.59
N GLU A 92 18.33 -15.11 7.51
CA GLU A 92 19.40 -15.50 6.60
C GLU A 92 20.81 -15.04 7.04
N SER A 93 21.74 -16.01 7.07
CA SER A 93 23.18 -15.79 7.22
C SER A 93 23.73 -14.76 6.21
N ILE A 94 24.86 -14.11 6.53
CA ILE A 94 25.51 -13.08 5.70
C ILE A 94 25.74 -13.56 4.25
N LEU A 95 26.05 -14.85 4.06
CA LEU A 95 26.16 -15.49 2.73
C LEU A 95 24.83 -15.52 1.96
N GLY A 96 23.71 -15.78 2.63
CA GLY A 96 22.37 -15.78 2.02
C GLY A 96 21.96 -14.39 1.53
N LYS A 97 22.35 -13.34 2.25
CA LYS A 97 22.12 -11.95 1.81
C LYS A 97 22.91 -11.62 0.53
N MET A 98 24.13 -12.14 0.40
CA MET A 98 24.97 -11.91 -0.78
C MET A 98 24.45 -12.65 -2.01
N THR A 99 24.10 -13.94 -1.89
CA THR A 99 23.53 -14.73 -2.99
C THR A 99 22.19 -14.17 -3.46
N ARG A 100 21.34 -13.70 -2.53
CA ARG A 100 20.06 -13.05 -2.86
C ARG A 100 20.27 -11.71 -3.56
N GLY A 101 21.28 -10.92 -3.16
CA GLY A 101 21.66 -9.69 -3.86
C GLY A 101 22.08 -9.94 -5.30
N ILE A 102 22.88 -10.99 -5.55
CA ILE A 102 23.30 -11.39 -6.90
C ILE A 102 22.11 -11.91 -7.72
N ALA A 103 21.27 -12.77 -7.12
CA ALA A 103 20.07 -13.28 -7.78
C ALA A 103 19.10 -12.15 -8.16
N ASN A 104 18.87 -11.20 -7.27
CA ASN A 104 18.03 -10.03 -7.53
C ASN A 104 18.62 -9.11 -8.62
N ALA A 105 19.95 -8.95 -8.66
CA ALA A 105 20.62 -8.20 -9.71
C ALA A 105 20.49 -8.88 -11.09
N LEU A 106 20.63 -10.21 -11.15
CA LEU A 106 20.45 -10.99 -12.38
C LEU A 106 18.98 -11.04 -12.83
N ALA A 107 18.05 -11.09 -11.87
CA ALA A 107 16.61 -11.15 -12.16
C ALA A 107 16.02 -9.77 -12.46
N GLY A 108 16.75 -8.68 -12.22
CA GLY A 108 16.33 -7.30 -12.52
C GLY A 108 15.43 -6.67 -11.46
N GLY A 109 15.44 -7.20 -10.23
CA GLY A 109 14.61 -6.70 -9.13
C GLY A 109 14.47 -7.70 -7.98
N ASP A 110 13.87 -7.22 -6.89
CA ASP A 110 13.56 -8.03 -5.70
C ASP A 110 12.11 -8.51 -5.77
N PHE A 111 11.86 -9.62 -6.45
CA PHE A 111 10.50 -10.18 -6.64
C PHE A 111 9.95 -10.86 -5.39
N SER A 112 10.78 -11.06 -4.36
CA SER A 112 10.39 -11.57 -3.05
C SER A 112 9.80 -10.50 -2.14
N ALA A 113 9.81 -9.24 -2.57
CA ALA A 113 9.18 -8.13 -1.88
C ALA A 113 7.82 -7.79 -2.51
N ILE A 114 6.90 -7.32 -1.68
CA ILE A 114 5.61 -6.75 -2.07
C ILE A 114 5.50 -5.38 -1.42
N THR A 115 5.12 -4.37 -2.19
CA THR A 115 4.88 -3.01 -1.66
C THR A 115 3.39 -2.72 -1.69
N ILE A 116 2.82 -2.42 -0.52
CA ILE A 116 1.43 -1.99 -0.38
C ILE A 116 1.42 -0.47 -0.32
N ILE A 117 0.60 0.16 -1.17
CA ILE A 117 0.46 1.61 -1.28
C ILE A 117 -1.03 1.94 -1.25
N GLY A 118 -1.46 2.88 -0.42
CA GLY A 118 -2.87 3.26 -0.39
C GLY A 118 -3.13 4.58 0.31
N PRO A 119 -4.38 5.08 0.29
CA PRO A 119 -4.74 6.30 0.98
C PRO A 119 -4.43 6.18 2.48
N ALA A 120 -3.80 7.19 3.05
CA ALA A 120 -3.38 7.19 4.45
C ALA A 120 -4.55 6.94 5.43
N THR A 121 -5.76 7.32 5.02
CA THR A 121 -7.00 7.11 5.75
C THR A 121 -7.32 5.63 5.93
N ILE A 122 -7.19 4.85 4.86
CA ILE A 122 -7.52 3.42 4.81
C ILE A 122 -6.40 2.62 5.45
N VAL A 123 -5.14 2.89 5.09
CA VAL A 123 -3.98 2.14 5.59
C VAL A 123 -3.80 2.34 7.10
N LYS A 124 -4.04 3.56 7.64
CA LYS A 124 -4.03 3.79 9.10
C LYS A 124 -5.16 3.04 9.80
N GLU A 125 -6.33 2.93 9.18
CA GLU A 125 -7.43 2.14 9.74
C GLU A 125 -7.12 0.64 9.73
N MET A 126 -6.46 0.13 8.69
CA MET A 126 -5.96 -1.25 8.60
C MET A 126 -4.96 -1.58 9.71
N LYS A 127 -3.95 -0.72 9.90
CA LYS A 127 -2.96 -0.88 10.97
C LYS A 127 -3.64 -0.87 12.36
N ARG A 128 -4.72 -0.09 12.53
CA ARG A 128 -5.45 0.04 13.80
C ARG A 128 -6.40 -1.13 14.09
N ASN A 129 -7.03 -1.72 13.07
CA ASN A 129 -7.90 -2.89 13.25
C ASN A 129 -7.90 -3.79 11.99
N PRO A 130 -6.99 -4.78 11.92
CA PRO A 130 -6.88 -5.69 10.78
C PRO A 130 -8.17 -6.47 10.47
N LYS A 131 -8.94 -6.85 11.51
CA LYS A 131 -10.18 -7.66 11.39
C LYS A 131 -11.33 -6.92 10.71
N LYS A 132 -11.31 -5.58 10.66
CA LYS A 132 -12.33 -4.82 9.91
C LYS A 132 -12.28 -5.08 8.41
N ILE A 133 -11.12 -5.48 7.87
CA ILE A 133 -10.94 -5.76 6.45
C ILE A 133 -11.42 -7.16 6.10
N GLU A 134 -11.21 -8.15 6.96
CA GLU A 134 -11.73 -9.52 6.75
C GLU A 134 -13.25 -9.52 6.54
N LEU A 135 -13.97 -8.64 7.24
CA LEU A 135 -15.42 -8.46 7.10
C LEU A 135 -15.86 -7.75 5.80
N LEU A 136 -14.95 -7.07 5.11
CA LEU A 136 -15.22 -6.34 3.86
C LEU A 136 -14.85 -7.14 2.61
N LEU A 137 -13.92 -8.10 2.73
CA LEU A 137 -13.51 -9.00 1.65
C LEU A 137 -14.35 -10.28 1.59
N ASN A 138 -15.08 -10.63 2.65
CA ASN A 138 -15.83 -11.87 2.78
C ASN A 138 -17.35 -11.69 2.51
N ARG A 139 -17.69 -11.18 1.33
CA ARG A 139 -19.08 -11.24 0.81
C ARG A 139 -19.21 -12.34 -0.24
#